data_AF-A0A7X8ZKQ0-F1
#
_entry.id   AF-A0A7X8ZKQ0-F1
#
_cell.length_a   1.000
_cell.length_b   1.000
_cell.length_c   1.000
_cell.angle_alpha   90.00
_cell.angle_beta   90.00
_cell.angle_gamma   90.00
#
_symmetry.space_group_name_H-M   'P 1'
#
loop_
_entity.id
_entity.type
_entity.pdbx_description
1 polymer ?
#
loop_
_entity_poly.entity_id
_entity_poly.type
_entity_poly.pdbx_seq_one_letter_code
_entity_poly.pdbx_strand_id
1 'polypeptide(L)'
;MGVSQKNGRITFDGQLNDKVRRLIREKRLHLGLTYRALAAYFHSSWSTIRKWEYGPTRSCSLSQRPRLEAFLNGDCDAELLQQVTMPVPAYKMNFPEPVQCCMERMGTILSLLYTRPELLDRMLNDIEQVSQTILQQLVNDESSKQDVVR
;
A
#
# COMPACT_ATOMS: atom_id res chain seq x y z
N MET A 1 2.80 15.20 20.95
CA MET A 1 2.57 13.74 21.02
C MET A 1 1.52 13.46 19.97
N GLY A 2 1.86 12.84 18.84
CA GLY A 2 0.98 12.82 17.64
C GLY A 2 -0.44 12.31 17.85
N VAL A 3 -0.62 11.36 18.77
CA VAL A 3 -1.94 10.86 19.20
C VAL A 3 -1.97 10.67 20.71
N SER A 4 -3.16 10.83 21.29
CA SER A 4 -3.48 10.53 22.68
C SER A 4 -4.76 9.68 22.75
N GLN A 5 -4.95 8.94 23.84
CA GLN A 5 -6.17 8.16 24.06
C GLN A 5 -7.03 8.84 25.13
N LYS A 6 -8.32 9.01 24.83
CA LYS A 6 -9.32 9.53 25.78
C LYS A 6 -10.59 8.69 25.62
N ASN A 7 -11.05 8.09 26.73
CA ASN A 7 -12.23 7.21 26.75
C ASN A 7 -12.18 6.07 25.70
N GLY A 8 -11.00 5.45 25.52
CA GLY A 8 -10.79 4.39 24.53
C GLY A 8 -10.71 4.86 23.08
N ARG A 9 -10.84 6.16 22.81
CA ARG A 9 -10.76 6.76 21.47
C ARG A 9 -9.44 7.49 21.26
N ILE A 10 -8.94 7.42 20.04
CA ILE A 10 -7.75 8.13 19.59
C ILE A 10 -8.13 9.59 19.29
N THR A 11 -7.41 10.52 19.91
CA THR A 11 -7.37 11.94 19.56
C THR A 11 -6.06 12.23 18.86
N PHE A 12 -6.07 13.09 17.83
CA PHE A 12 -4.95 13.38 16.95
C PHE A 12 -4.62 14.87 16.98
N ASP A 13 -3.39 15.21 17.39
CA ASP A 13 -2.96 16.61 17.56
C ASP A 13 -2.56 17.32 16.24
N GLY A 14 -2.64 16.59 15.12
CA GLY A 14 -2.22 17.06 13.79
C GLY A 14 -0.80 16.67 13.40
N GLN A 15 -0.02 16.04 14.29
CA GLN A 15 1.36 15.65 14.03
C GLN A 15 1.48 14.18 13.60
N LEU A 16 1.96 13.98 12.38
CA LEU A 16 2.24 12.68 11.77
C LEU A 16 3.61 12.17 12.24
N ASN A 17 3.69 11.78 13.52
CA ASN A 17 4.86 11.10 14.07
C ASN A 17 4.86 9.59 13.73
N ASP A 18 5.97 8.88 13.99
CA ASP A 18 6.13 7.47 13.61
C ASP A 18 5.02 6.56 14.13
N LYS A 19 4.46 6.84 15.31
CA LYS A 19 3.33 6.11 15.86
C LYS A 19 2.07 6.31 15.03
N VAL A 20 1.71 7.55 14.73
CA VAL A 20 0.52 7.84 13.89
C VAL A 20 0.68 7.25 12.50
N ARG A 21 1.86 7.39 11.91
CA ARG A 21 2.19 6.85 10.59
C ARG A 21 1.97 5.35 10.52
N ARG A 22 2.46 4.63 11.54
CA ARG A 22 2.27 3.19 11.69
C ARG A 22 0.79 2.83 11.81
N LEU A 23 0.04 3.54 12.64
CA LEU A 23 -1.41 3.30 12.81
C LEU A 23 -2.19 3.52 11.51
N ILE A 24 -1.88 4.59 10.75
CA ILE A 24 -2.50 4.85 9.45
C ILE A 24 -2.22 3.67 8.51
N ARG A 25 -0.94 3.27 8.42
CA ARG A 25 -0.49 2.17 7.57
C ARG A 25 -1.17 0.86 7.93
N GLU A 26 -1.09 0.45 9.20
CA GLU A 26 -1.67 -0.80 9.70
C GLU A 26 -3.17 -0.83 9.43
N LYS A 27 -3.87 0.27 9.72
CA LYS A 27 -5.31 0.35 9.48
C LYS A 27 -5.65 0.26 8.00
N ARG A 28 -4.93 0.99 7.13
CA ARG A 28 -5.13 0.93 5.68
C ARG A 28 -4.95 -0.50 5.16
N LEU A 29 -3.89 -1.19 5.60
CA LEU A 29 -3.61 -2.56 5.21
C LEU A 29 -4.65 -3.54 5.75
N HIS A 30 -5.08 -3.37 7.00
CA HIS A 30 -6.12 -4.19 7.62
C HIS A 30 -7.46 -4.10 6.86
N LEU A 31 -7.81 -2.91 6.36
CA LEU A 31 -9.01 -2.69 5.56
C LEU A 31 -8.83 -3.02 4.07
N GLY A 32 -7.65 -3.51 3.65
CA GLY A 32 -7.37 -3.84 2.24
C GLY A 32 -7.34 -2.62 1.30
N LEU A 33 -7.15 -1.41 1.83
CA LEU A 33 -7.26 -0.16 1.08
C LEU A 33 -5.98 0.13 0.27
N THR A 34 -6.17 0.46 -1.01
CA THR A 34 -5.09 1.05 -1.82
C THR A 34 -4.87 2.51 -1.43
N TYR A 35 -3.69 3.08 -1.73
CA TYR A 35 -3.47 4.53 -1.55
C TYR A 35 -4.49 5.37 -2.32
N ARG A 36 -4.96 4.89 -3.48
CA ARG A 36 -5.97 5.60 -4.28
C ARG A 36 -7.33 5.61 -3.60
N ALA A 37 -7.75 4.48 -3.03
CA ALA A 37 -9.00 4.37 -2.28
C ALA A 37 -8.96 5.29 -1.04
N LEU A 38 -7.87 5.23 -0.27
CA LEU A 38 -7.71 6.09 0.90
C LEU A 38 -7.60 7.57 0.52
N ALA A 39 -6.94 7.89 -0.58
CA ALA A 39 -6.83 9.26 -1.11
C ALA A 39 -8.18 9.84 -1.54
N ALA A 40 -9.05 9.03 -2.14
CA ALA A 40 -10.41 9.44 -2.49
C ALA A 40 -11.21 9.86 -1.25
N TYR A 41 -11.15 9.07 -0.18
CA TYR A 41 -11.80 9.37 1.10
C TYR A 41 -11.28 10.68 1.73
N PHE A 42 -9.98 10.89 1.72
CA PHE A 42 -9.38 12.12 2.26
C PHE A 42 -9.39 13.30 1.28
N HIS A 43 -10.03 13.18 0.11
CA HIS A 43 -9.97 14.16 -1.00
C HIS A 43 -8.55 14.71 -1.23
N SER A 44 -7.59 13.80 -1.20
CA SER A 44 -6.17 14.09 -1.26
C SER A 44 -5.53 13.34 -2.43
N SER A 45 -4.28 13.65 -2.76
CA SER A 45 -3.54 12.84 -3.74
C SER A 45 -3.04 11.54 -3.09
N TRP A 46 -2.90 10.47 -3.89
CA TRP A 46 -2.27 9.23 -3.43
C TRP A 46 -0.85 9.48 -2.89
N SER A 47 -0.13 10.45 -3.47
CA SER A 47 1.20 10.87 -3.03
C SER A 47 1.18 11.53 -1.65
N THR A 48 0.10 12.26 -1.32
CA THR A 48 -0.11 12.84 0.02
C THR A 48 -0.29 11.73 1.05
N ILE A 49 -1.13 10.73 0.75
CA ILE A 49 -1.34 9.58 1.64
C ILE A 49 -0.04 8.79 1.85
N ARG A 50 0.70 8.50 0.77
CA ARG A 50 2.02 7.86 0.88
C ARG A 50 2.98 8.69 1.75
N LYS A 51 2.93 10.02 1.66
CA LYS A 51 3.76 10.90 2.49
C LYS A 51 3.33 10.87 3.96
N TRP A 52 2.06 10.66 4.25
CA TRP A 52 1.57 10.48 5.62
C TRP A 52 2.02 9.17 6.24
N GLU A 53 2.33 8.13 5.46
CA GLU A 53 2.92 6.89 6.00
C GLU A 53 4.45 6.96 6.03
N TYR A 54 5.11 7.41 4.95
CA TYR A 54 6.56 7.26 4.77
C TYR A 54 7.31 8.55 4.40
N GLY A 55 6.61 9.64 4.10
CA GLY A 55 7.24 10.84 3.55
C GLY A 55 7.73 11.84 4.59
N PRO A 56 8.36 12.94 4.19
CA PRO A 56 8.87 13.96 5.12
C PRO A 56 7.76 14.82 5.76
N THR A 57 6.49 14.63 5.39
CA THR A 57 5.36 15.42 5.84
C THR A 57 5.06 15.18 7.32
N ARG A 58 5.32 16.17 8.18
CA ARG A 58 5.16 16.05 9.63
C ARG A 58 3.76 16.38 10.15
N SER A 59 2.89 16.94 9.32
CA SER A 59 1.54 17.33 9.73
C SER A 59 0.54 17.26 8.57
N CYS A 60 -0.75 17.17 8.90
CA CYS A 60 -1.83 17.35 7.94
C CYS A 60 -2.53 18.70 8.18
N SER A 61 -3.34 19.13 7.20
CA SER A 61 -4.17 20.34 7.36
C SER A 61 -5.20 20.15 8.48
N LEU A 62 -5.65 21.26 9.07
CA LEU A 62 -6.66 21.26 10.13
C LEU A 62 -7.95 20.55 9.72
N SER A 63 -8.37 20.74 8.46
CA SER A 63 -9.54 20.09 7.87
C SER A 63 -9.46 18.56 7.80
N GLN A 64 -8.25 18.00 7.79
CA GLN A 64 -8.02 16.55 7.69
C GLN A 64 -7.93 15.88 9.05
N ARG A 65 -7.74 16.63 10.14
CA ARG A 65 -7.59 16.05 11.49
C ARG A 65 -8.82 15.27 11.93
N PRO A 66 -10.05 15.80 11.83
CA PRO A 66 -11.24 15.05 12.26
C PRO A 66 -11.46 13.80 11.40
N ARG A 67 -11.14 13.86 10.10
CA ARG A 67 -11.23 12.70 9.20
C ARG A 67 -10.21 11.63 9.55
N LEU A 68 -9.00 12.04 9.92
CA LEU A 68 -7.95 11.11 10.33
C LEU A 68 -8.29 10.47 11.68
N GLU A 69 -8.86 11.23 12.61
CA GLU A 69 -9.38 10.68 13.87
C GLU A 69 -10.52 9.69 13.62
N ALA A 70 -11.50 10.04 12.79
CA ALA A 70 -12.60 9.16 12.43
C ALA A 70 -12.07 7.86 11.78
N PHE A 71 -11.10 7.98 10.88
CA PHE A 71 -10.40 6.85 10.30
C PHE A 71 -9.73 6.02 11.38
N LEU A 72 -8.86 6.57 12.22
CA LEU A 72 -8.13 5.81 13.23
C LEU A 72 -9.04 5.15 14.27
N ASN A 73 -10.20 5.75 14.59
CA ASN A 73 -11.19 5.17 15.49
C ASN A 73 -12.13 4.15 14.84
N GLY A 74 -12.16 4.09 13.50
CA GLY A 74 -12.99 3.14 12.75
C GLY A 74 -14.41 3.57 12.47
N ASP A 75 -14.71 4.85 12.67
CA ASP A 75 -16.04 5.39 12.45
C ASP A 75 -16.46 5.35 10.97
N CYS A 76 -15.49 5.25 10.04
CA CYS A 76 -15.71 5.20 8.59
C CYS A 76 -15.41 3.83 7.96
N ASP A 77 -15.13 2.78 8.75
CA ASP A 77 -14.65 1.50 8.20
C ASP A 77 -15.70 0.83 7.30
N ALA A 78 -16.98 0.89 7.70
CA ALA A 78 -18.07 0.32 6.91
C ALA A 78 -18.22 0.98 5.52
N GLU A 79 -18.10 2.30 5.45
CA GLU A 79 -18.15 3.06 4.19
C GLU A 79 -16.95 2.72 3.30
N LEU A 80 -15.76 2.66 3.88
CA LEU A 80 -14.53 2.34 3.16
C LEU A 80 -14.54 0.91 2.61
N LEU A 81 -15.06 -0.06 3.37
CA LEU A 81 -15.17 -1.44 2.93
C LEU A 81 -16.16 -1.61 1.77
N GLN A 82 -17.27 -0.87 1.76
CA GLN A 82 -18.18 -0.86 0.62
C GLN A 82 -17.50 -0.35 -0.66
N GLN A 83 -16.60 0.64 -0.55
CA GLN A 83 -15.81 1.16 -1.69
C GLN A 83 -14.74 0.17 -2.17
N VAL A 84 -14.21 -0.69 -1.29
CA VAL A 84 -13.25 -1.76 -1.64
C VAL A 84 -13.93 -2.94 -2.34
N THR A 85 -15.26 -3.07 -2.23
CA THR A 85 -16.04 -4.16 -2.83
C THR A 85 -16.25 -4.01 -4.36
N MET A 86 -15.49 -3.12 -5.01
CA MET A 86 -15.24 -3.22 -6.45
C MET A 86 -14.19 -4.32 -6.67
N PRO A 87 -14.43 -5.32 -7.54
CA PRO A 87 -13.73 -6.60 -7.49
C PRO A 87 -12.24 -6.42 -7.83
N VAL A 88 -11.41 -6.27 -6.81
CA VAL A 88 -9.98 -6.55 -6.93
C VAL A 88 -9.83 -8.06 -6.77
N PRO A 89 -9.22 -8.77 -7.73
CA PRO A 89 -9.20 -10.22 -7.71
C PRO A 89 -8.54 -10.75 -6.43
N ALA A 90 -9.08 -11.85 -5.90
CA ALA A 90 -8.84 -12.46 -4.59
C ALA A 90 -7.38 -12.88 -4.26
N TYR A 91 -6.39 -12.58 -5.11
CA TYR A 91 -4.98 -12.93 -4.87
C TYR A 91 -4.31 -12.07 -3.78
N LYS A 92 -4.99 -11.08 -3.19
CA LYS A 92 -4.38 -10.13 -2.24
C LYS A 92 -4.30 -10.57 -0.77
N MET A 93 -4.80 -11.76 -0.44
CA MET A 93 -4.78 -12.23 0.96
C MET A 93 -3.52 -13.09 1.20
N ASN A 94 -2.57 -12.57 2.00
CA ASN A 94 -1.43 -13.28 2.63
C ASN A 94 -0.03 -13.23 1.97
N PHE A 95 0.32 -12.21 1.19
CA PHE A 95 1.72 -12.03 0.77
C PHE A 95 2.59 -11.38 1.87
N PRO A 96 3.90 -11.71 1.97
CA PRO A 96 4.85 -10.97 2.80
C PRO A 96 4.89 -9.48 2.46
N GLU A 97 5.18 -8.62 3.44
CA GLU A 97 5.24 -7.15 3.29
C GLU A 97 6.04 -6.68 2.06
N PRO A 98 7.23 -7.24 1.73
CA PRO A 98 7.98 -6.82 0.55
C PRO A 98 7.22 -7.04 -0.76
N VAL A 99 6.49 -8.15 -0.86
CA VAL A 99 5.71 -8.51 -2.04
C VAL A 99 4.50 -7.59 -2.18
N GLN A 100 3.83 -7.27 -1.06
CA GLN A 100 2.74 -6.28 -1.05
C GLN A 100 3.21 -4.91 -1.56
N CYS A 101 4.36 -4.43 -1.07
CA CYS A 101 4.96 -3.17 -1.53
C CYS A 101 5.28 -3.20 -3.03
N CYS A 102 5.78 -4.32 -3.56
CA CYS A 102 5.99 -4.49 -5.00
C CYS A 102 4.67 -4.38 -5.76
N MET A 103 3.62 -5.08 -5.34
CA MET A 103 2.31 -5.04 -6.00
C MET A 103 1.69 -3.63 -6.01
N GLU A 104 1.83 -2.87 -4.92
CA GLU A 104 1.39 -1.46 -4.86
C GLU A 104 2.17 -0.57 -5.85
N ARG A 105 3.49 -0.75 -5.94
CA ARG A 105 4.32 -0.02 -6.91
C ARG A 105 3.93 -0.37 -8.34
N MET A 106 3.74 -1.64 -8.63
CA MET A 106 3.33 -2.12 -9.96
C MET A 106 1.97 -1.57 -10.36
N GLY A 107 0.97 -1.64 -9.48
CA GLY A 107 -0.34 -1.01 -9.73
C GLY A 107 -0.24 0.49 -9.99
N THR A 108 0.67 1.18 -9.29
CA THR A 108 0.90 2.62 -9.53
C THR A 108 1.53 2.86 -10.90
N ILE A 109 2.55 2.10 -11.30
CA ILE A 109 3.21 2.27 -12.59
C ILE A 109 2.23 1.96 -13.73
N LEU A 110 1.51 0.84 -13.66
CA LEU A 110 0.48 0.48 -14.65
C LEU A 110 -0.56 1.61 -14.81
N SER A 111 -0.98 2.21 -13.71
CA SER A 111 -1.94 3.31 -13.74
C SER A 111 -1.41 4.61 -14.36
N LEU A 112 -0.09 4.84 -14.32
CA LEU A 112 0.57 5.97 -14.98
C LEU A 112 0.82 5.70 -16.46
N LEU A 113 1.07 4.44 -16.81
CA LEU A 113 1.33 4.00 -18.19
C LEU A 113 0.06 3.68 -18.97
N TYR A 114 -1.11 3.64 -18.32
CA TYR A 114 -2.41 3.38 -18.97
C TYR A 114 -2.68 4.30 -20.17
N THR A 115 -2.18 5.55 -20.15
CA THR A 115 -2.32 6.51 -21.25
C THR A 115 -1.17 6.44 -22.27
N ARG A 116 -0.23 5.50 -22.14
CA ARG A 116 0.98 5.35 -22.96
C ARG A 116 1.28 3.86 -23.26
N PRO A 117 0.55 3.23 -24.21
CA PRO A 117 0.58 1.79 -24.44
C PRO A 117 1.98 1.26 -24.80
N GLU A 118 2.75 2.00 -25.61
CA GLU A 118 4.13 1.65 -26.00
C GLU A 118 5.05 1.41 -24.78
N LEU A 119 4.91 2.25 -23.74
CA LEU A 119 5.71 2.14 -22.52
C LEU A 119 5.18 1.03 -21.60
N LEU A 120 3.87 0.80 -21.63
CA LEU A 120 3.24 -0.30 -20.91
C LEU A 120 3.75 -1.64 -21.46
N ASP A 121 3.73 -1.83 -22.78
CA ASP A 121 4.19 -3.06 -23.43
C ASP A 121 5.67 -3.31 -23.14
N ARG A 122 6.50 -2.27 -23.22
CA ARG A 122 7.91 -2.37 -22.84
C ARG A 122 8.08 -2.82 -21.39
N MET A 123 7.36 -2.20 -20.46
CA MET A 123 7.43 -2.57 -19.05
C MET A 123 6.99 -4.02 -18.81
N LEU A 124 5.91 -4.47 -19.46
CA LEU A 124 5.43 -5.85 -19.35
C LEU A 124 6.46 -6.86 -19.86
N ASN A 125 7.11 -6.56 -20.99
CA ASN A 125 8.21 -7.38 -21.50
C ASN A 125 9.40 -7.43 -20.54
N ASP A 126 9.79 -6.29 -19.95
CA ASP A 126 10.88 -6.22 -18.99
C ASP A 126 10.57 -7.07 -17.72
N ILE A 127 9.33 -7.02 -17.23
CA ILE A 127 8.89 -7.82 -16.07
C ILE A 127 8.95 -9.31 -16.40
N GLU A 128 8.42 -9.70 -17.56
CA GLU A 128 8.43 -11.09 -18.01
C GLU A 128 9.86 -11.61 -18.09
N GLN A 129 10.76 -10.87 -18.74
CA GLN A 129 12.16 -11.24 -18.89
C GLN A 129 12.88 -11.41 -17.54
N VAL A 130 12.67 -10.49 -16.61
CA VAL A 130 13.25 -10.57 -15.26
C VAL A 130 12.68 -11.78 -14.52
N SER A 131 11.37 -12.02 -14.59
CA SER A 131 10.73 -13.14 -13.92
C SER A 131 11.23 -14.49 -14.44
N GLN A 132 11.38 -14.62 -15.76
CA GLN A 132 11.95 -15.80 -16.41
C GLN A 132 13.41 -16.02 -16.01
N THR A 133 14.21 -14.96 -15.95
CA THR A 133 15.61 -15.05 -15.52
C THR A 133 15.71 -15.57 -14.09
N ILE A 134 14.89 -15.03 -13.18
CA ILE A 134 14.86 -15.47 -11.78
C ILE A 134 14.40 -16.94 -11.69
N LEU A 135 13.36 -17.33 -12.43
CA LEU A 135 12.86 -18.71 -12.44
C LEU A 135 13.93 -19.69 -12.94
N GLN A 136 14.63 -19.33 -14.02
CA GLN A 136 15.74 -20.14 -14.54
C GLN A 136 16.86 -20.27 -13.50
N GLN A 137 17.23 -19.18 -12.82
CA GLN A 137 18.23 -19.23 -11.76
C GLN A 137 17.81 -20.14 -10.59
N LEU A 138 16.56 -20.04 -10.14
CA LEU A 138 16.05 -20.87 -9.05
C LEU A 138 16.02 -22.36 -9.41
N VAL A 139 15.56 -22.69 -10.63
CA VAL A 139 15.55 -24.08 -11.13
C VAL A 139 16.97 -24.62 -11.29
N ASN A 140 17.89 -23.81 -11.82
CA ASN A 140 19.26 -24.21 -12.04
C ASN A 140 20.06 -24.35 -10.71
N ASP A 141 19.79 -23.50 -9.73
CA ASP A 141 20.38 -23.62 -8.38
C ASP A 141 19.88 -24.86 -7.63
N GLU A 142 18.63 -25.29 -7.87
CA GLU A 142 18.14 -26.58 -7.35
C GLU A 142 18.80 -27.78 -8.05
N SER A 143 19.09 -27.69 -9.36
CA SER A 143 19.80 -28.74 -10.08
C SER A 143 21.28 -28.90 -9.64
N SER A 144 21.96 -27.79 -9.33
CA SER A 144 23.35 -27.83 -8.82
C SER A 144 23.47 -28.39 -7.40
N LYS A 145 22.38 -28.44 -6.61
CA LYS A 145 22.37 -29.10 -5.29
C LYS A 145 22.09 -30.60 -5.35
N GLN A 146 21.55 -31.11 -6.46
CA GLN A 146 21.29 -32.54 -6.63
C GLN A 146 22.49 -33.32 -7.19
N ASP A 147 23.45 -32.65 -7.83
CA ASP A 147 24.65 -33.29 -8.43
C ASP A 147 25.84 -33.48 -7.45
N VAL A 148 25.70 -33.14 -6.16
CA VAL A 148 26.77 -33.34 -5.14
C VAL A 148 26.54 -34.61 -4.30
N VAL A 149 25.57 -35.47 -4.65
CA VAL A 149 25.37 -36.77 -4.01
C VAL A 149 25.37 -37.89 -5.05
N ARG A 150 26.56 -38.25 -5.53
CA ARG A 150 26.87 -39.58 -6.08
C ARG A 150 28.30 -39.98 -5.76
#